data_AF-A0A930XEH8-F1
#
_entry.id   AF-A0A930XEH8-F1
#
_cell.length_a   1.000
_cell.length_b   1.000
_cell.length_c   1.000
_cell.angle_alpha   90.00
_cell.angle_beta   90.00
_cell.angle_gamma   90.00
#
_symmetry.space_group_name_H-M   'P 1'
#
loop_
_entity.id
_entity.type
_entity.pdbx_description
1 polymer ?
#
loop_
_entity_poly.entity_id
_entity_poly.type
_entity_poly.pdbx_seq_one_letter_code
_entity_poly.pdbx_strand_id
1 'polypeptide(L)' 'MKKQTQRESNFDNFDNVQAPIYTAPDEVKKIIEQVWQLEKSRLDRKSFSHISDEILTIIKTVVQ' A
#
# COMPACT_ATOMS: atom_id res chain seq x y z
N MET A 1 10.85 -41.44 12.86
CA MET A 1 10.91 -40.28 11.95
C MET A 1 9.55 -39.61 11.94
N LYS A 2 9.41 -38.42 12.53
CA LYS A 2 8.22 -37.57 12.37
C LYS A 2 8.73 -36.19 11.96
N LYS A 3 8.63 -35.87 10.66
CA LYS A 3 8.86 -34.50 10.18
C LYS A 3 7.64 -33.69 10.62
N GLN A 4 7.80 -32.91 11.67
CA GLN A 4 6.79 -31.98 12.13
C GLN A 4 6.92 -30.73 11.26
N THR A 5 6.10 -30.67 10.21
CA THR A 5 6.01 -29.48 9.35
C THR A 5 5.37 -28.36 10.17
N GLN A 6 6.19 -27.48 10.74
CA GLN A 6 5.73 -26.18 11.22
C GLN A 6 5.28 -25.39 9.98
N ARG A 7 3.97 -25.17 9.85
CA ARG A 7 3.46 -24.06 9.04
C ARG A 7 3.67 -22.82 9.89
N GLU A 8 4.78 -22.12 9.68
CA GLU A 8 4.91 -20.75 10.16
C GLU A 8 3.74 -19.95 9.60
N SER A 9 2.98 -19.30 10.47
CA SER A 9 2.01 -18.31 10.05
C SER A 9 2.78 -17.19 9.37
N ASN A 10 2.60 -17.03 8.05
CA ASN A 10 3.14 -15.89 7.28
C ASN A 10 2.71 -14.50 7.82
N PHE A 11 1.89 -14.46 8.88
CA PHE A 11 1.51 -13.27 9.63
C PHE A 11 2.59 -12.79 10.61
N ASP A 12 3.57 -13.63 10.97
CA ASP A 12 4.54 -13.35 12.04
C ASP A 12 5.67 -12.37 11.65
N ASN A 13 5.63 -11.83 10.43
CA ASN A 13 6.57 -10.79 10.03
C ASN A 13 5.85 -9.57 9.48
N PHE A 14 5.05 -8.95 10.35
CA PHE A 14 4.39 -7.67 10.09
C PHE A 14 5.38 -6.62 9.58
N ASP A 15 6.61 -6.62 10.12
CA ASP A 15 7.68 -5.73 9.70
C ASP A 15 8.07 -5.94 8.23
N ASN A 16 8.17 -7.18 7.75
CA ASN A 16 8.45 -7.46 6.34
C ASN A 16 7.29 -7.08 5.41
N VAL A 17 6.04 -7.27 5.85
CA VAL A 17 4.86 -6.89 5.05
C VAL A 17 4.75 -5.36 4.92
N GLN A 18 5.13 -4.62 5.98
CA GLN A 18 5.06 -3.17 6.02
C GLN A 18 6.37 -2.48 5.61
N ALA A 19 7.47 -3.22 5.45
CA ALA A 19 8.74 -2.67 4.99
C ALA A 19 8.57 -1.78 3.76
N PRO A 20 7.79 -2.13 2.71
CA PRO A 20 7.57 -1.25 1.56
C PRO A 20 6.99 0.13 1.91
N ILE A 21 6.31 0.29 3.03
CA ILE A 21 5.79 1.58 3.51
C ILE A 21 6.88 2.33 4.28
N TYR A 22 7.58 1.65 5.19
CA TYR A 22 8.57 2.29 6.07
C TYR A 22 9.93 2.52 5.41
N THR A 23 10.35 1.62 4.53
CA THR A 23 11.64 1.64 3.82
C THR A 23 11.55 2.28 2.45
N ALA A 24 10.36 2.67 1.99
CA ALA A 24 10.18 3.37 0.72
C ALA A 24 10.93 4.71 0.71
N PRO A 25 11.42 5.15 -0.47
CA PRO A 25 11.85 6.53 -0.69
C PRO A 25 10.74 7.53 -0.34
N ASP A 26 11.12 8.76 0.01
CA ASP A 26 10.18 9.79 0.46
C ASP A 26 9.11 10.12 -0.60
N GLU A 27 9.49 10.11 -1.88
CA GLU A 27 8.55 10.26 -3.00
C GLU A 27 7.49 9.14 -3.02
N VAL A 28 7.90 7.90 -2.78
CA VAL A 28 7.00 6.73 -2.77
C VAL A 28 6.09 6.78 -1.55
N LYS A 29 6.62 7.15 -0.38
CA LYS A 29 5.80 7.37 0.84
C LYS A 29 4.73 8.42 0.61
N LYS A 30 5.08 9.54 -0.03
CA LYS A 30 4.16 10.63 -0.35
C LYS A 30 3.09 10.22 -1.36
N ILE A 31 3.42 9.35 -2.32
CA ILE A 31 2.45 8.75 -3.24
C ILE A 31 1.48 7.85 -2.46
N ILE A 32 1.99 6.94 -1.62
CA ILE A 32 1.18 6.01 -0.81
C ILE A 32 0.17 6.79 0.04
N GLU A 33 0.63 7.84 0.72
CA GLU A 33 -0.22 8.65 1.59
C GLU A 33 -1.35 9.36 0.80
N GLN A 34 -1.03 9.97 -0.34
CA GLN A 34 -2.03 10.65 -1.17
C GLN A 34 -3.06 9.68 -1.77
N VAL A 35 -2.60 8.51 -2.24
CA VAL A 35 -3.51 7.46 -2.76
C VAL A 35 -4.40 6.94 -1.64
N TRP A 36 -3.88 6.78 -0.43
CA TRP A 36 -4.69 6.35 0.72
C TRP A 36 -5.78 7.36 1.09
N GLN A 37 -5.45 8.65 1.14
CA GLN A 37 -6.45 9.69 1.40
C GLN A 37 -7.54 9.75 0.30
N LEU A 38 -7.12 9.58 -0.96
CA LEU A 38 -8.04 9.51 -2.09
C LEU A 38 -9.00 8.33 -1.94
N GLU A 39 -8.47 7.12 -1.71
CA GLU A 39 -9.29 5.91 -1.60
C GLU A 39 -10.23 5.97 -0.39
N LYS A 40 -9.77 6.50 0.74
CA LYS A 40 -10.63 6.74 1.92
C LYS A 40 -11.81 7.66 1.59
N SER A 41 -11.55 8.80 0.95
CA SER A 41 -12.60 9.73 0.51
C SER A 41 -13.60 9.08 -0.46
N ARG A 42 -13.12 8.20 -1.34
CA ARG A 42 -13.97 7.46 -2.30
C ARG A 42 -14.86 6.44 -1.61
N LEU A 43 -14.30 5.68 -0.66
CA LEU A 43 -15.06 4.73 0.17
C LEU A 43 -16.13 5.45 1.00
N ASP A 44 -15.79 6.57 1.62
CA ASP A 44 -16.73 7.40 2.40
C ASP A 44 -17.91 7.87 1.53
N ARG A 45 -17.65 8.19 0.26
CA ARG A 45 -18.64 8.63 -0.73
C ARG A 45 -19.32 7.47 -1.47
N LYS A 46 -18.92 6.22 -1.21
CA LYS A 46 -19.33 5.02 -1.96
C LYS A 46 -19.14 5.18 -3.47
N SER A 47 -18.06 5.86 -3.88
CA SER A 47 -17.68 6.02 -5.28
C SER A 47 -16.76 4.87 -5.69
N PHE A 48 -17.23 4.01 -6.59
CA PHE A 48 -16.50 2.83 -7.07
C PHE A 48 -16.04 2.96 -8.52
N SER A 49 -15.86 4.20 -9.00
CA SER A 49 -15.38 4.50 -10.36
C SER A 49 -13.93 4.01 -10.61
N HIS A 50 -13.41 4.18 -11.82
CA HIS A 50 -11.98 4.02 -12.06
C HIS A 50 -11.19 5.13 -11.34
N ILE A 51 -10.03 4.79 -10.77
CA ILE A 51 -9.14 5.69 -10.01
C ILE A 51 -7.77 5.86 -10.67
N SER A 52 -7.49 5.11 -11.74
CA SER A 52 -6.15 5.02 -12.35
C SER A 52 -5.61 6.38 -12.80
N ASP A 53 -6.45 7.25 -13.35
CA ASP A 53 -6.05 8.59 -13.81
C ASP A 53 -5.68 9.52 -12.65
N GLU A 54 -6.40 9.39 -11.52
CA GLU A 54 -6.14 10.15 -10.30
C GLU A 54 -4.80 9.69 -9.67
N ILE A 55 -4.56 8.37 -9.61
CA ILE A 55 -3.27 7.81 -9.17
C ILE A 55 -2.14 8.27 -10.09
N LEU A 56 -2.33 8.21 -11.41
CA LEU A 56 -1.31 8.65 -12.37
C LEU A 56 -0.99 10.14 -12.19
N THR A 57 -2.00 10.96 -11.90
CA THR A 57 -1.82 12.39 -11.59
C THR A 57 -0.98 12.57 -10.32
N ILE A 58 -1.31 11.86 -9.24
CA ILE A 58 -0.54 11.88 -7.98
C ILE A 58 0.93 11.53 -8.22
N ILE A 59 1.20 10.45 -8.95
CA ILE A 59 2.58 10.03 -9.25
C ILE A 59 3.32 11.12 -10.02
N LYS A 60 2.72 11.66 -11.09
CA LYS A 60 3.33 12.72 -11.89
C LYS A 60 3.61 13.98 -11.09
N THR A 61 2.74 14.34 -10.14
CA THR A 61 2.94 15.51 -9.28
C THR A 61 4.07 15.32 -8.27
N VAL A 62 4.28 14.09 -7.76
CA VAL A 62 5.31 13.84 -6.75
C VAL A 62 6.70 13.65 -7.36
N VAL A 63 6.79 13.05 -8.53
CA VAL A 63 8.06 12.67 -9.20
C VAL A 63 8.61 13.79 -10.11
N GLN A 64 7.92 14.92 -10.19
CA GLN A 64 8.18 16.02 -11.13
C GLN A 64 9.58 16.62 -11.05
#